data_AF-A0A7V9DRW3-F1
#
_entry.id   AF-A0A7V9DRW3-F1
#
_cell.length_a   1.000
_cell.length_b   1.000
_cell.length_c   1.000
_cell.angle_alpha   90.00
_cell.angle_beta   90.00
_cell.angle_gamma   90.00
#
_symmetry.space_group_name_H-M   'P 1'
#
loop_
_entity.id
_entity.type
_entity.pdbx_description
1 polymer ?
#
loop_
_entity_poly.entity_id
_entity_poly.type
_entity_poly.pdbx_seq_one_letter_code
_entity_poly.pdbx_strand_id
1 'polypeptide(L)'
;MQKSIDPEKGGLFDVLAYVAYLLSTHSREERAARAKLAILTAFNSKQQVFLDFVLSQYVKVGVDELAAEKLTPLLRLKYNNAISDAVADLGRPGEINSVFSGFQKYLYRRAA
;
A
#
# COMPACT_ATOMS: atom_id res chain seq x y z
N MET A 1 11.52 45.42 13.96
CA MET A 1 10.83 45.05 12.70
C MET A 1 10.89 43.53 12.54
N GLN A 2 9.85 42.82 12.98
CA GLN A 2 9.65 41.40 12.63
C GLN A 2 8.15 41.19 12.36
N LYS A 3 7.90 40.47 11.28
CA LYS A 3 6.65 40.39 10.52
C LYS A 3 5.66 39.50 11.27
N SER A 4 4.50 40.04 11.60
CA SER A 4 3.37 39.32 12.19
C SER A 4 2.88 38.23 11.23
N ILE A 5 2.72 37.00 11.72
CA ILE A 5 1.96 35.95 11.04
C ILE A 5 0.56 35.97 11.68
N ASP A 6 -0.43 36.41 10.91
CA ASP A 6 -1.85 36.38 11.27
C ASP A 6 -2.35 34.93 11.42
N PRO A 7 -2.93 34.54 12.58
CA PRO A 7 -3.53 33.24 12.77
C PRO A 7 -5.05 33.35 12.55
N GLU A 8 -5.49 33.46 11.29
CA GLU A 8 -6.90 33.26 10.95
C GLU A 8 -7.06 32.18 9.90
N LYS A 9 -7.74 31.09 10.31
CA LYS A 9 -8.16 29.90 9.54
C LYS A 9 -7.15 28.75 9.45
N GLY A 10 -6.83 28.14 10.58
CA GLY A 10 -6.26 26.80 10.65
C GLY A 10 -6.67 26.16 11.96
N GLY A 11 -7.86 25.57 12.00
CA GLY A 11 -8.44 25.01 13.21
C GLY A 11 -7.51 23.97 13.85
N LEU A 12 -7.66 23.80 15.16
CA LEU A 12 -7.04 22.83 16.08
C LEU A 12 -6.85 21.38 15.53
N PHE A 13 -7.48 21.06 14.40
CA PHE A 13 -7.37 19.82 13.64
C PHE A 13 -6.07 19.68 12.82
N ASP A 14 -5.49 20.75 12.30
CA ASP A 14 -4.29 20.65 11.44
C ASP A 14 -3.03 20.35 12.24
N VAL A 15 -2.95 20.85 13.48
CA VAL A 15 -1.84 20.55 14.39
C VAL A 15 -1.90 19.10 14.88
N LEU A 16 -3.10 18.54 15.09
CA LEU A 16 -3.26 17.12 15.42
C LEU A 16 -2.97 16.21 14.23
N ALA A 17 -3.34 16.61 13.00
CA ALA A 17 -2.98 15.88 11.78
C ALA A 17 -1.46 15.94 11.52
N TYR A 18 -0.83 17.08 11.76
CA TYR A 18 0.63 17.27 11.66
C TYR A 18 1.39 16.49 12.75
N VAL A 19 0.87 16.47 13.98
CA VAL A 19 1.43 15.66 15.08
C VAL A 19 1.19 14.16 14.83
N ALA A 20 0.06 13.75 14.27
CA ALA A 20 -0.20 12.36 13.83
C ALA A 20 0.67 11.95 12.64
N TYR A 21 0.96 12.88 11.71
CA TYR A 21 1.93 12.71 10.63
C TYR A 21 3.35 12.50 11.20
N LEU A 22 3.75 13.31 12.20
CA LEU A 22 5.02 13.18 12.91
C LEU A 22 5.08 11.92 13.82
N LEU A 23 3.94 11.36 14.22
CA LEU A 23 3.82 10.18 15.09
C LEU A 23 3.55 8.87 14.34
N SER A 24 3.46 8.86 13.00
CA SER A 24 3.45 7.62 12.23
C SER A 24 4.90 7.09 12.11
N THR A 25 5.32 6.40 13.16
CA THR A 25 6.70 5.95 13.45
C THR A 25 7.35 5.01 12.44
N HIS A 26 6.70 4.70 11.30
CA HIS A 26 7.25 3.77 10.32
C HIS A 26 7.06 4.28 8.89
N SER A 27 8.15 4.33 8.12
CA SER A 27 8.18 4.69 6.70
C SER A 27 7.39 3.71 5.83
N ARG A 28 7.12 4.09 4.59
CA ARG A 28 6.40 3.21 3.63
C ARG A 28 7.22 1.94 3.38
N GLU A 29 8.53 2.10 3.32
CA GLU A 29 9.55 1.08 3.18
C GLU A 29 9.49 0.09 4.34
N GLU A 30 9.43 0.57 5.58
CA GLU A 30 9.35 -0.27 6.78
C GLU A 30 8.02 -1.04 6.84
N ARG A 31 6.91 -0.40 6.49
CA ARG A 31 5.61 -1.08 6.38
C ARG A 31 5.65 -2.17 5.31
N ALA A 32 6.22 -1.88 4.14
CA ALA A 32 6.34 -2.84 3.05
C ALA A 32 7.25 -4.02 3.43
N ALA A 33 8.40 -3.76 4.07
CA ALA A 33 9.32 -4.79 4.53
C ALA A 33 8.65 -5.74 5.54
N ARG A 34 7.92 -5.20 6.52
CA ARG A 34 7.15 -5.99 7.48
C ARG A 34 6.02 -6.79 6.80
N ALA A 35 5.27 -6.17 5.89
CA ALA A 35 4.23 -6.86 5.16
C ALA A 35 4.79 -8.00 4.32
N LYS A 36 5.98 -7.83 3.71
CA LYS A 36 6.66 -8.87 2.94
C LYS A 36 6.91 -10.13 3.77
N LEU A 37 7.36 -9.99 5.01
CA LEU A 37 7.55 -11.13 5.92
C LEU A 37 6.24 -11.89 6.19
N ALA A 38 5.14 -11.18 6.41
CA ALA A 38 3.83 -11.81 6.61
C ALA A 38 3.29 -12.47 5.34
N ILE A 39 3.63 -11.92 4.17
CA ILE A 39 3.19 -12.44 2.87
C ILE A 39 3.89 -13.77 2.54
N LEU A 40 5.14 -13.98 2.98
CA LEU A 40 5.89 -15.22 2.76
C LEU A 40 5.18 -16.46 3.33
N THR A 41 4.40 -16.31 4.41
CA THR A 41 3.69 -17.41 5.06
C THR A 41 2.22 -17.48 4.70
N ALA A 42 1.61 -16.36 4.30
CA ALA A 42 0.17 -16.26 4.05
C ALA A 42 -0.26 -16.53 2.60
N PHE A 43 0.66 -16.50 1.64
CA PHE A 43 0.35 -16.58 0.21
C PHE A 43 1.28 -17.57 -0.51
N ASN A 44 0.85 -18.06 -1.68
CA ASN A 44 1.69 -18.94 -2.51
C ASN A 44 2.77 -18.15 -3.28
N SER A 45 3.76 -18.84 -3.85
CA SER A 45 4.92 -18.20 -4.49
C SER A 45 4.55 -17.21 -5.61
N LYS A 46 3.52 -17.51 -6.42
CA LYS A 46 3.08 -16.62 -7.51
C LYS A 46 2.40 -15.36 -6.97
N GLN A 47 1.54 -15.53 -5.97
CA GLN A 47 0.92 -14.42 -5.25
C GLN A 47 1.96 -13.57 -4.53
N GLN A 48 2.96 -14.17 -3.90
CA GLN A 48 4.06 -13.44 -3.25
C GLN A 48 4.82 -12.55 -4.23
N VAL A 49 5.15 -13.05 -5.43
CA VAL A 49 5.81 -12.26 -6.48
C VAL A 49 4.95 -11.08 -6.94
N PHE A 50 3.64 -11.29 -7.11
CA PHE A 50 2.73 -10.21 -7.46
C PHE A 50 2.62 -9.18 -6.32
N LEU A 51 2.47 -9.63 -5.08
CA LEU A 51 2.36 -8.74 -3.93
C LEU A 51 3.66 -7.97 -3.66
N ASP A 52 4.83 -8.57 -3.88
CA ASP A 52 6.11 -7.87 -3.81
C ASP A 52 6.21 -6.75 -4.85
N PHE A 53 5.71 -7.00 -6.07
CA PHE A 53 5.58 -5.97 -7.08
C PHE A 53 4.64 -4.83 -6.62
N VAL A 54 3.46 -5.15 -6.07
CA VAL A 54 2.55 -4.12 -5.54
C VAL A 54 3.20 -3.31 -4.41
N LEU A 55 3.90 -3.97 -3.49
CA LEU A 55 4.65 -3.32 -2.43
C LEU A 55 5.72 -2.36 -2.98
N SER A 56 6.39 -2.74 -4.07
CA SER A 56 7.37 -1.86 -4.73
C SER A 56 6.73 -0.60 -5.33
N GLN A 57 5.51 -0.70 -5.88
CA GLN A 57 4.77 0.47 -6.39
C GLN A 57 4.26 1.34 -5.24
N TYR A 58 3.76 0.73 -4.17
CA TYR A 58 3.35 1.41 -2.95
C TYR A 58 4.47 2.24 -2.32
N VAL A 59 5.69 1.68 -2.26
CA VAL A 59 6.87 2.41 -1.76
C VAL A 59 7.20 3.61 -2.66
N LYS A 60 7.20 3.40 -3.98
CA LYS A 60 7.59 4.44 -4.95
C LYS A 60 6.57 5.57 -5.10
N VAL A 61 5.29 5.24 -5.20
CA VAL A 61 4.22 6.19 -5.53
C VAL A 61 3.44 6.57 -4.28
N GLY A 62 2.95 5.58 -3.54
CA GLY A 62 2.26 5.79 -2.27
C GLY A 62 1.01 4.95 -2.11
N VAL A 63 0.20 5.35 -1.13
CA VAL A 63 -1.01 4.61 -0.72
C VAL A 63 -2.05 4.49 -1.83
N ASP A 64 -2.06 5.43 -2.79
CA ASP A 64 -3.01 5.42 -3.89
C ASP A 64 -2.89 4.15 -4.75
N GLU A 65 -1.71 3.53 -4.83
CA GLU A 65 -1.48 2.25 -5.53
C GLU A 65 -2.23 1.06 -4.90
N LEU A 66 -2.72 1.21 -3.67
CA LEU A 66 -3.47 0.17 -2.97
C LEU A 66 -4.99 0.25 -3.22
N ALA A 67 -5.46 1.26 -3.93
CA ALA A 67 -6.87 1.41 -4.26
C ALA A 67 -7.36 0.25 -5.16
N ALA A 68 -8.61 -0.19 -4.99
CA ALA A 68 -9.18 -1.30 -5.75
C ALA A 68 -9.15 -1.05 -7.28
N GLU A 69 -9.35 0.20 -7.69
CA GLU A 69 -9.27 0.64 -9.08
C GLU A 69 -7.86 0.48 -9.71
N LYS A 70 -6.81 0.43 -8.88
CA LYS A 70 -5.42 0.22 -9.33
C LYS A 70 -5.09 -1.23 -9.61
N LEU A 71 -5.90 -2.18 -9.14
CA LEU A 71 -5.64 -3.61 -9.35
C LEU A 71 -5.49 -3.94 -10.84
N THR A 72 -6.45 -3.52 -11.67
CA THR A 72 -6.40 -3.79 -13.11
C THR A 72 -5.16 -3.20 -13.80
N PRO A 73 -4.83 -1.90 -13.61
CA PRO A 73 -3.55 -1.34 -14.06
C PRO A 73 -2.32 -2.09 -13.57
N LEU A 74 -2.27 -2.49 -12.30
CA LEU A 74 -1.14 -3.21 -11.70
C LEU A 74 -0.95 -4.61 -12.31
N LEU A 75 -2.04 -5.34 -12.56
CA LEU A 75 -2.00 -6.62 -13.25
C LEU A 75 -1.46 -6.45 -14.67
N ARG A 76 -1.94 -5.45 -15.42
CA ARG A 76 -1.43 -5.15 -16.75
C ARG A 76 0.05 -4.78 -16.73
N LEU A 77 0.48 -4.00 -15.74
CA LEU A 77 1.88 -3.60 -15.60
C LEU A 77 2.79 -4.80 -15.26
N LYS A 78 2.33 -5.71 -14.39
CA LYS A 78 3.13 -6.89 -14.00
C LYS A 78 3.17 -7.98 -15.08
N TYR A 79 2.10 -8.12 -15.86
CA TYR A 79 1.90 -9.18 -16.86
C TYR A 79 1.92 -8.66 -18.30
N ASN A 80 2.52 -7.49 -18.57
CA ASN A 80 2.67 -6.94 -19.93
C ASN A 80 1.35 -6.87 -20.73
N ASN A 81 0.27 -6.40 -20.10
CA ASN A 81 -1.11 -6.35 -20.62
C ASN A 81 -1.83 -7.71 -20.82
N ALA A 82 -1.19 -8.84 -20.50
CA ALA A 82 -1.81 -10.16 -20.59
C ALA A 82 -2.55 -10.53 -19.28
N ILE A 83 -3.83 -10.15 -19.18
CA ILE A 83 -4.68 -10.49 -18.02
C ILE A 83 -4.92 -12.00 -17.91
N SER A 84 -4.91 -12.73 -19.02
CA SER A 84 -4.99 -14.20 -19.03
C SER A 84 -3.89 -14.84 -18.20
N ASP A 85 -2.67 -14.31 -18.30
CA ASP A 85 -1.49 -14.85 -17.63
C ASP A 85 -1.55 -14.55 -16.13
N ALA A 86 -2.09 -13.38 -15.77
CA ALA A 86 -2.38 -13.04 -14.39
C ALA A 86 -3.39 -13.99 -13.76
N VAL A 87 -4.46 -14.35 -14.48
CA VAL A 87 -5.47 -15.30 -14.02
C VAL A 87 -4.90 -16.72 -13.90
N ALA A 88 -4.04 -17.12 -14.84
CA ALA A 88 -3.38 -18.42 -14.79
C ALA A 88 -2.43 -18.55 -13.58
N ASP A 89 -1.71 -17.48 -13.24
CA ASP A 89 -0.72 -17.50 -12.14
C ASP A 89 -1.33 -17.21 -10.76
N LEU A 90 -2.32 -16.31 -10.68
CA LEU A 90 -2.85 -15.79 -9.41
C LEU A 90 -4.20 -16.40 -9.03
N GLY A 91 -4.87 -17.06 -9.96
CA GLY A 91 -6.18 -17.68 -9.77
C GLY A 91 -7.32 -16.84 -10.33
N ARG A 92 -8.54 -17.16 -9.90
CA ARG A 92 -9.75 -16.52 -10.42
C ARG A 92 -9.79 -15.03 -10.06
N PRO A 93 -10.46 -14.16 -10.83
CA PRO A 93 -10.54 -12.72 -10.51
C PRO A 93 -11.01 -12.38 -9.08
N GLY A 94 -11.91 -13.18 -8.50
CA GLY A 94 -12.34 -13.02 -7.11
C GLY A 94 -11.24 -13.35 -6.08
N GLU A 95 -10.39 -14.35 -6.38
CA GLU A 95 -9.23 -14.71 -5.56
C GLU A 95 -8.16 -13.62 -5.65
N ILE A 96 -7.90 -13.10 -6.86
CA ILE A 96 -6.94 -12.00 -7.07
C ILE A 96 -7.34 -10.76 -6.25
N ASN A 97 -8.62 -10.38 -6.28
CA ASN A 97 -9.14 -9.31 -5.44
C ASN A 97 -8.94 -9.60 -3.94
N SER A 98 -9.25 -10.83 -3.51
CA SER A 98 -9.11 -11.23 -2.12
C SER A 98 -7.66 -11.21 -1.66
N VAL A 99 -6.71 -11.60 -2.52
CA VAL A 99 -5.27 -11.52 -2.29
C VAL A 99 -4.83 -10.07 -2.20
N PHE A 100 -5.23 -9.24 -3.17
CA PHE A 100 -4.86 -7.83 -3.26
C PHE A 100 -5.41 -6.98 -2.10
N SER A 101 -6.65 -7.18 -1.66
CA SER A 101 -7.17 -6.47 -0.49
C SER A 101 -6.70 -7.13 0.81
N GLY A 102 -6.59 -8.46 0.83
CA GLY A 102 -6.28 -9.24 2.02
C GLY A 102 -4.86 -9.04 2.54
N PHE A 103 -3.88 -8.73 1.68
CA PHE A 103 -2.52 -8.46 2.14
C PHE A 103 -2.37 -7.07 2.78
N GLN A 104 -3.22 -6.09 2.42
CA GLN A 104 -3.05 -4.69 2.85
C GLN A 104 -3.13 -4.53 4.37
N LYS A 105 -3.86 -5.43 5.05
CA LYS A 105 -3.90 -5.48 6.52
C LYS A 105 -2.51 -5.64 7.15
N TYR A 106 -1.55 -6.27 6.46
CA TYR A 106 -0.19 -6.48 6.96
C TYR A 106 0.68 -5.22 6.91
N LEU A 107 0.29 -4.20 6.13
CA LEU A 107 1.00 -2.90 6.10
C LEU A 107 0.81 -2.12 7.40
N TYR A 108 -0.39 -2.22 7.99
CA TYR A 108 -0.82 -1.38 9.11
C TYR A 108 -1.04 -2.16 10.41
N ARG A 109 -0.90 -3.49 10.39
CA ARG A 109 -0.88 -4.27 11.63
C ARG A 109 0.33 -3.86 12.45
N ARG A 110 0.10 -3.29 13.64
CA ARG A 110 1.17 -3.09 14.64
C ARG A 110 1.80 -4.45 14.91
N ALA A 111 3.14 -4.51 14.86
CA ALA A 111 3.83 -5.59 15.55
C ALA A 111 3.37 -5.55 17.01
N ALA A 112 2.79 -6.65 17.48
CA ALA A 112 2.41 -6.79 18.88
C ALA A 112 3.67 -6.80 19.73
#